data_AF-A0A6P8III6-F1
#
_entry.id   AF-A0A6P8III6-F1
#
_cell.length_a   1.000
_cell.length_b   1.000
_cell.length_c   1.000
_cell.angle_alpha   90.00
_cell.angle_beta   90.00
_cell.angle_gamma   90.00
#
_symmetry.space_group_name_H-M   'P 1'
#
loop_
_entity.id
_entity.type
_entity.pdbx_description
1 polymer ?
#
loop_
_entity_poly.entity_id
_entity_poly.type
_entity_poly.pdbx_seq_one_letter_code
_entity_poly.pdbx_strand_id
1 'polypeptide(L)'
;MKVVLTVFLLLDVILLACTAQNSTIVEPTSEVEILESPFGNCTARQIWKIHTTCHTPLIVGMQKKKEAMPLVEQMVKCKFNLYNKSKCFELHDIQGSFGEFLNATLEDVRERAGMIQSRPVYQIDKVKGGGTWILFPCSISKDKYVEELKKCNSKMQAMWKNDTVDPRICREFAKTKKCQKQLVDTKCNYTGEIKIFNDFLFGNYNPFCPGGVDITITSGATFCKPFGTIALTTILLLAILLGQQ
;
A
#
# COMPACT_ATOMS: atom_id res chain seq x y z
N MET A 1 18.50 -37.05 29.75
CA MET A 1 17.20 -36.52 29.26
C MET A 1 16.57 -35.55 30.27
N LYS A 2 17.33 -34.56 30.75
CA LYS A 2 16.90 -33.56 31.76
C LYS A 2 17.36 -32.12 31.44
N VAL A 3 17.92 -31.88 30.25
CA VAL A 3 18.50 -30.59 29.84
C VAL A 3 17.67 -29.88 28.76
N VAL A 4 16.69 -30.56 28.17
CA VAL A 4 15.83 -29.99 27.09
C VAL A 4 14.57 -29.31 27.64
N LEU A 5 14.16 -29.60 28.88
CA LEU A 5 12.95 -29.03 29.48
C LEU A 5 13.17 -27.66 30.17
N THR A 6 14.43 -27.27 30.42
CA THR A 6 14.77 -26.01 31.11
C THR A 6 14.91 -24.83 30.13
N VAL A 7 15.06 -25.09 28.83
CA VAL A 7 15.20 -24.04 27.80
C VAL A 7 13.85 -23.51 27.31
N PHE A 8 12.76 -24.28 27.47
CA PHE A 8 11.41 -23.84 27.08
C PHE A 8 10.71 -22.98 28.12
N LEU A 9 11.06 -23.06 29.40
CA LEU A 9 10.43 -22.29 30.48
C LEU A 9 11.10 -20.93 30.75
N LEU A 10 12.17 -20.59 30.02
CA LEU A 10 12.87 -19.31 30.10
C LEU A 10 12.49 -18.32 28.98
N LEU A 11 11.67 -18.75 28.01
CA LEU A 11 11.18 -17.91 26.92
C LEU A 11 9.80 -17.29 27.18
N ASP A 12 9.01 -17.85 28.11
CA ASP A 12 7.68 -17.32 28.47
C ASP A 12 7.73 -16.25 29.58
N VAL A 13 8.87 -16.08 30.25
CA VAL A 13 9.04 -15.11 31.37
C VAL A 13 9.60 -13.76 30.90
N ILE A 14 10.05 -13.65 29.64
CA ILE A 14 10.56 -12.39 29.05
C ILE A 14 9.46 -11.65 28.27
N LEU A 15 8.28 -12.23 28.08
CA LEU A 15 7.16 -11.58 27.37
C LEU A 15 6.14 -10.85 28.26
N LEU A 16 6.42 -10.70 29.57
CA LEU A 16 5.50 -10.12 30.56
C LEU A 16 6.15 -8.99 31.37
N ALA A 17 6.91 -8.12 30.69
CA ALA A 17 7.45 -6.90 31.28
C ALA A 17 7.61 -5.78 30.25
N CYS A 18 6.49 -5.24 29.76
CA CYS A 18 6.45 -3.90 29.17
C CYS A 18 5.26 -3.12 29.77
N THR A 19 5.56 -2.50 30.92
CA THR A 19 5.05 -1.21 31.40
C THR A 19 3.56 -0.91 31.24
N ALA A 20 2.81 -1.15 32.32
CA ALA A 20 1.59 -0.40 32.61
C ALA A 20 1.96 1.06 32.94
N GLN A 21 1.61 1.99 32.05
CA GLN A 21 1.60 3.42 32.35
C GLN A 21 0.23 3.77 32.95
N ASN A 22 0.26 4.31 34.16
CA ASN A 22 -0.85 5.01 34.79
C ASN A 22 -1.12 6.29 33.97
N SER A 23 -2.10 6.27 33.08
CA SER A 23 -2.63 7.49 32.47
C SER A 23 -3.83 7.97 33.28
N THR A 24 -3.66 9.13 33.92
CA THR A 24 -4.74 9.95 34.47
C THR A 24 -5.76 10.21 33.37
N ILE A 25 -7.00 9.77 33.59
CA ILE A 25 -8.14 10.03 32.71
C ILE A 25 -8.48 11.52 32.87
N VAL A 26 -8.01 12.33 31.93
CA VAL A 26 -8.56 13.66 31.69
C VAL A 26 -9.78 13.45 30.81
N GLU A 27 -10.98 13.67 31.34
CA GLU A 27 -12.21 13.66 30.54
C GLU A 27 -12.15 14.83 29.54
N PRO A 28 -12.09 14.58 28.22
CA PRO A 28 -12.12 15.65 27.25
C PRO A 28 -13.57 16.15 27.11
N THR A 29 -13.88 17.28 27.75
CA THR A 29 -15.15 18.01 27.59
C THR A 29 -15.12 18.92 26.36
N SER A 30 -14.67 18.41 25.21
CA SER A 30 -14.82 19.07 23.92
C SER A 30 -15.82 18.29 23.09
N GLU A 31 -16.89 18.95 22.65
CA GLU A 31 -17.83 18.43 21.67
C GLU A 31 -17.06 17.75 20.54
N VAL A 32 -17.21 16.43 20.43
CA VAL A 32 -16.60 15.67 19.34
C VAL A 32 -17.42 16.00 18.10
N GLU A 33 -16.95 16.99 17.36
CA GLU A 33 -17.46 17.28 16.03
C GLU A 33 -17.33 15.99 15.21
N ILE A 34 -18.46 15.40 14.83
CA ILE A 34 -18.50 14.16 14.06
C ILE A 34 -17.94 14.50 12.69
N LEU A 35 -16.64 14.24 12.50
CA LEU A 35 -15.99 14.41 11.23
C LEU A 35 -16.67 13.49 10.22
N GLU A 36 -17.40 14.08 9.26
CA GLU A 36 -17.99 13.33 8.17
C GLU A 36 -16.92 12.50 7.48
N SER A 37 -17.26 11.25 7.19
CA SER A 37 -16.35 10.33 6.50
C SER A 37 -15.92 10.96 5.17
N PRO A 38 -14.61 11.00 4.84
CA PRO A 38 -14.15 11.50 3.54
C PRO A 38 -14.62 10.63 2.36
N PHE A 39 -15.34 9.56 2.65
CA PHE A 39 -15.87 8.57 1.72
C PHE A 39 -17.40 8.60 1.63
N GLY A 40 -18.04 9.63 2.21
CA GLY A 40 -19.48 9.75 2.32
C GLY A 40 -20.10 8.54 3.02
N ASN A 41 -21.09 7.91 2.38
CA ASN A 41 -21.80 6.75 2.92
C ASN A 41 -21.07 5.41 2.74
N CYS A 42 -19.86 5.43 2.15
CA CYS A 42 -19.06 4.22 1.93
C CYS A 42 -17.93 4.09 2.95
N THR A 43 -17.57 2.84 3.25
CA THR A 43 -16.34 2.50 3.98
C THR A 43 -15.11 2.65 3.09
N ALA A 44 -13.93 2.85 3.69
CA ALA A 44 -12.65 2.81 2.99
C ALA A 44 -12.48 1.55 2.12
N ARG A 45 -12.98 0.39 2.58
CA ARG A 45 -12.94 -0.89 1.86
C ARG A 45 -13.78 -0.85 0.58
N GLN A 46 -14.98 -0.28 0.63
CA GLN A 46 -15.84 -0.15 -0.56
C GLN A 46 -15.20 0.77 -1.60
N ILE A 47 -14.70 1.93 -1.17
CA ILE A 47 -13.97 2.86 -2.05
C ILE A 47 -12.76 2.16 -2.68
N TRP A 48 -11.98 1.45 -1.87
CA TRP A 48 -10.83 0.71 -2.37
C TRP A 48 -11.20 -0.35 -3.43
N LYS A 49 -12.29 -1.10 -3.20
CA LYS A 49 -12.80 -2.07 -4.18
C LYS A 49 -13.18 -1.40 -5.49
N ILE A 50 -13.81 -0.23 -5.45
CA ILE A 50 -14.15 0.56 -6.65
C ILE A 50 -12.86 0.98 -7.38
N HIS A 51 -11.88 1.52 -6.66
CA HIS A 51 -10.60 1.94 -7.21
C HIS A 51 -9.88 0.79 -7.93
N THR A 52 -9.70 -0.35 -7.27
CA THR A 52 -8.98 -1.51 -7.81
C THR A 52 -9.69 -2.13 -9.02
N THR A 53 -11.02 -2.18 -8.98
CA THR A 53 -11.87 -2.67 -10.09
C THR A 53 -11.64 -1.88 -11.38
N CYS A 54 -11.55 -0.55 -11.28
CA CYS A 54 -11.41 0.31 -12.46
C CYS A 54 -9.95 0.51 -12.91
N HIS A 55 -8.98 0.45 -12.00
CA HIS A 55 -7.56 0.64 -12.34
C HIS A 55 -6.93 -0.54 -13.08
N THR A 56 -7.29 -1.78 -12.74
CA THR A 56 -6.66 -2.96 -13.38
C THR A 56 -6.88 -3.00 -14.89
N PRO A 57 -8.11 -2.81 -15.42
CA PRO A 57 -8.33 -2.77 -16.86
C PRO A 57 -7.58 -1.64 -17.57
N LEU A 58 -7.41 -0.48 -16.93
CA LEU A 58 -6.62 0.63 -17.46
C LEU A 58 -5.16 0.21 -17.66
N ILE A 59 -4.50 -0.29 -16.62
CA ILE A 59 -3.08 -0.68 -16.69
C ILE A 59 -2.88 -1.80 -17.71
N VAL A 60 -3.71 -2.84 -17.68
CA VAL A 60 -3.67 -3.93 -18.66
C VAL A 60 -3.92 -3.41 -20.09
N GLY A 61 -4.82 -2.44 -20.26
CA GLY A 61 -5.07 -1.79 -21.54
C GLY A 61 -3.86 -1.01 -22.05
N MET A 62 -3.18 -0.27 -21.17
CA MET A 62 -1.99 0.52 -21.51
C MET A 62 -0.79 -0.38 -21.87
N GLN A 63 -0.66 -1.52 -21.19
CA GLN A 63 0.31 -2.56 -21.54
C GLN A 63 0.08 -3.12 -22.95
N LYS A 64 -1.17 -3.18 -23.41
CA LYS A 64 -1.51 -3.63 -24.77
C LYS A 64 -1.29 -2.54 -25.85
N LYS A 65 -0.48 -1.51 -25.54
CA LYS A 65 -0.11 -0.40 -26.44
C LYS A 65 -1.30 0.34 -27.07
N LYS A 66 -2.43 0.42 -26.36
CA LYS A 66 -3.53 1.30 -26.74
C LYS A 66 -3.20 2.73 -26.31
N GLU A 67 -3.78 3.71 -27.01
CA GLU A 67 -3.72 5.11 -26.59
C GLU A 67 -4.20 5.25 -25.14
N ALA A 68 -3.40 5.95 -24.32
CA ALA A 68 -3.69 6.08 -22.88
C ALA A 68 -4.99 6.84 -22.61
N MET A 69 -5.30 7.86 -23.43
CA MET A 69 -6.41 8.78 -23.20
C MET A 69 -7.79 8.09 -23.19
N PRO A 70 -8.17 7.29 -24.22
CA PRO A 70 -9.43 6.53 -24.19
C PRO A 70 -9.56 5.60 -22.96
N LEU A 71 -8.46 5.03 -22.50
CA LEU A 71 -8.47 4.13 -21.34
C LEU A 71 -8.67 4.89 -20.03
N VAL A 72 -8.10 6.08 -19.90
CA VAL A 72 -8.26 6.93 -18.71
C VAL A 72 -9.70 7.40 -18.60
N GLU A 73 -10.30 7.82 -19.71
CA GLU A 73 -11.71 8.19 -19.75
C GLU A 73 -12.61 7.00 -19.34
N GLN A 74 -12.32 5.80 -19.85
CA GLN A 74 -13.03 4.57 -19.44
C GLN A 74 -12.87 4.28 -17.94
N MET A 75 -11.68 4.46 -17.38
CA MET A 75 -11.44 4.27 -15.95
C MET A 75 -12.24 5.29 -15.13
N VAL A 76 -12.25 6.57 -15.51
CA VAL A 76 -13.00 7.61 -14.80
C VAL A 76 -14.51 7.33 -14.86
N LYS A 77 -15.03 6.98 -16.05
CA LYS A 77 -16.43 6.53 -16.22
C LYS A 77 -16.76 5.32 -15.35
N CYS A 78 -15.86 4.32 -15.29
CA CYS A 78 -16.01 3.16 -14.41
C CYS A 78 -16.16 3.57 -12.93
N LYS A 79 -15.28 4.44 -12.43
CA LYS A 79 -15.33 4.90 -11.03
C LYS A 79 -16.62 5.64 -10.73
N PHE A 80 -17.01 6.59 -11.58
CA PHE A 80 -18.23 7.37 -11.40
C PHE A 80 -19.47 6.47 -11.36
N ASN A 81 -19.58 5.53 -12.30
CA ASN A 81 -20.69 4.57 -12.33
C ASN A 81 -20.76 3.72 -11.06
N LEU A 82 -19.61 3.26 -10.56
CA LEU A 82 -19.55 2.45 -9.34
C LEU A 82 -19.84 3.27 -8.08
N TYR A 83 -19.40 4.53 -8.00
CA TYR A 83 -19.73 5.43 -6.90
C TYR A 83 -21.23 5.72 -6.85
N ASN A 84 -21.83 6.06 -7.98
CA ASN A 84 -23.27 6.29 -8.09
C ASN A 84 -24.07 5.04 -7.71
N LYS A 85 -23.70 3.87 -8.26
CA LYS A 85 -24.37 2.59 -7.95
C LYS A 85 -24.25 2.21 -6.47
N SER A 86 -23.11 2.52 -5.85
CA SER A 86 -22.84 2.20 -4.44
C SER A 86 -23.39 3.26 -3.48
N LYS A 87 -23.95 4.36 -4.01
CA LYS A 87 -24.42 5.51 -3.24
C LYS A 87 -23.38 6.07 -2.26
N CYS A 88 -22.10 6.03 -2.63
CA CYS A 88 -21.02 6.50 -1.76
C CYS A 88 -21.09 8.01 -1.53
N PHE A 89 -21.47 8.77 -2.55
CA PHE A 89 -21.63 10.21 -2.51
C PHE A 89 -23.01 10.56 -3.07
N GLU A 90 -23.61 11.67 -2.62
CA GLU A 90 -24.88 12.11 -3.18
C GLU A 90 -24.67 12.70 -4.58
N LEU A 91 -25.58 12.39 -5.52
CA LEU A 91 -25.44 12.77 -6.93
C LEU A 91 -25.25 14.29 -7.15
N HIS A 92 -25.79 15.11 -6.24
CA HIS A 92 -25.65 16.56 -6.28
C HIS A 92 -24.21 17.02 -6.04
N ASP A 93 -23.41 16.25 -5.30
CA ASP A 93 -21.96 16.49 -5.11
C ASP A 93 -21.14 16.12 -6.35
N ILE A 94 -21.66 15.22 -7.20
CA ILE A 94 -20.89 14.62 -8.30
C ILE A 94 -21.23 15.19 -9.69
N GLN A 95 -22.44 15.72 -9.92
CA GLN A 95 -22.86 16.18 -11.25
C GLN A 95 -22.16 17.45 -11.72
N GLY A 96 -21.87 18.40 -10.83
CA GLY A 96 -21.03 19.57 -11.14
C GLY A 96 -19.54 19.24 -11.20
N SER A 97 -19.11 18.15 -10.54
CA SER A 97 -17.71 17.82 -10.32
C SER A 97 -17.15 16.73 -11.24
N PHE A 98 -17.97 15.98 -11.98
CA PHE A 98 -17.45 14.93 -12.88
C PHE A 98 -16.53 15.49 -13.97
N GLY A 99 -16.92 16.61 -14.61
CA GLY A 99 -16.10 17.25 -15.64
C GLY A 99 -14.79 17.77 -15.07
N GLU A 100 -14.83 18.38 -13.88
CA GLU A 100 -13.64 18.87 -13.18
C GLU A 100 -12.74 17.72 -12.71
N PHE A 101 -13.32 16.68 -12.13
CA PHE A 101 -12.63 15.46 -11.69
C PHE A 101 -12.00 14.72 -12.87
N LEU A 102 -12.72 14.60 -13.98
CA LEU A 102 -12.21 14.02 -15.21
C LEU A 102 -11.05 14.86 -15.75
N ASN A 103 -11.21 16.17 -15.89
CA ASN A 103 -10.13 17.05 -16.34
C ASN A 103 -8.91 16.97 -15.42
N ALA A 104 -9.09 17.05 -14.10
CA ALA A 104 -8.00 16.93 -13.13
C ALA A 104 -7.31 15.56 -13.20
N THR A 105 -8.07 14.48 -13.40
CA THR A 105 -7.51 13.13 -13.56
C THR A 105 -6.77 12.99 -14.90
N LEU A 106 -7.30 13.56 -15.98
CA LEU A 106 -6.66 13.55 -17.30
C LEU A 106 -5.36 14.35 -17.29
N GLU A 107 -5.34 15.53 -16.66
CA GLU A 107 -4.12 16.30 -16.48
C GLU A 107 -3.08 15.54 -15.65
N ASP A 108 -3.48 14.91 -14.53
CA ASP A 108 -2.56 14.11 -13.71
C ASP A 108 -1.97 12.93 -14.50
N VAL A 109 -2.79 12.25 -15.30
CA VAL A 109 -2.33 11.16 -16.19
C VAL A 109 -1.40 11.69 -17.27
N ARG A 110 -1.72 12.82 -17.92
CA ARG A 110 -0.87 13.43 -18.96
C ARG A 110 0.49 13.78 -18.40
N GLU A 111 0.55 14.48 -17.26
CA GLU A 111 1.81 14.87 -16.63
C GLU A 111 2.65 13.68 -16.16
N ARG A 112 2.00 12.58 -15.77
CA ARG A 112 2.66 11.44 -15.09
C ARG A 112 2.75 10.19 -15.97
N ALA A 113 2.63 10.36 -17.29
CA ALA A 113 2.69 9.27 -18.27
C ALA A 113 1.75 8.09 -17.93
N GLY A 114 0.57 8.39 -17.39
CA GLY A 114 -0.46 7.40 -17.05
C GLY A 114 -0.30 6.73 -15.69
N MET A 115 0.59 7.22 -14.81
CA MET A 115 0.73 6.65 -13.47
C MET A 115 -0.02 7.47 -12.42
N ILE A 116 -1.14 6.92 -11.95
CA ILE A 116 -2.09 7.56 -11.02
C ILE A 116 -1.56 7.64 -9.57
N GLN A 117 -0.36 7.13 -9.28
CA GLN A 117 0.09 6.89 -7.89
C GLN A 117 0.80 8.05 -7.17
N SER A 118 0.93 9.25 -7.77
CA SER A 118 1.88 10.25 -7.23
C SER A 118 1.25 11.42 -6.48
N ARG A 119 -0.05 11.39 -6.14
CA ARG A 119 -0.61 12.40 -5.22
C ARG A 119 -0.41 11.95 -3.77
N PRO A 120 -0.07 12.87 -2.84
CA PRO A 120 -0.31 12.62 -1.43
C PRO A 120 -1.75 12.14 -1.27
N VAL A 121 -1.94 11.06 -0.50
CA VAL A 121 -3.24 10.35 -0.44
C VAL A 121 -4.38 11.30 -0.04
N TYR A 122 -4.07 12.43 0.61
CA TYR A 122 -5.03 13.50 0.92
C TYR A 122 -4.37 14.88 0.81
N GLN A 123 -4.41 15.49 -0.37
CA GLN A 123 -4.42 16.95 -0.49
C GLN A 123 -5.88 17.39 -0.60
N ILE A 124 -6.54 17.62 0.54
CA ILE A 124 -7.72 18.47 0.55
C ILE A 124 -7.19 19.88 0.84
N ASP A 125 -6.80 20.58 -0.21
CA ASP A 125 -6.66 22.03 -0.11
C ASP A 125 -8.09 22.62 -0.08
N LYS A 126 -8.26 23.73 0.65
CA LYS A 126 -9.54 24.40 0.93
C LYS A 126 -10.53 24.26 -0.24
N VAL A 127 -11.60 23.48 -0.06
CA VAL A 127 -12.80 23.70 -0.85
C VAL A 127 -13.36 25.04 -0.35
N LYS A 128 -13.47 26.04 -1.22
CA LYS A 128 -14.15 27.30 -0.89
C LYS A 128 -15.59 26.96 -0.51
N GLY A 129 -15.90 26.88 0.78
CA GLY A 129 -17.24 26.47 1.24
C GLY A 129 -17.40 25.98 2.68
N GLY A 130 -16.33 25.89 3.48
CA GLY A 130 -16.45 25.57 4.92
C GLY A 130 -16.28 24.10 5.31
N GLY A 131 -15.76 23.24 4.43
CA GLY A 131 -15.43 21.86 4.77
C GLY A 131 -14.23 21.73 5.73
N THR A 132 -14.29 20.72 6.59
CA THR A 132 -13.30 20.43 7.65
C THR A 132 -11.93 20.09 7.07
N TRP A 133 -10.89 20.59 7.74
CA TRP A 133 -9.49 20.37 7.36
C TRP A 133 -9.11 18.90 7.55
N ILE A 134 -8.77 18.18 6.48
CA ILE A 134 -7.91 17.01 6.65
C ILE A 134 -6.49 17.54 6.88
N LEU A 135 -6.11 17.64 8.15
CA LEU A 135 -4.75 18.01 8.54
C LEU A 135 -3.79 17.02 7.86
N PHE A 136 -2.81 17.53 7.12
CA PHE A 136 -1.70 16.74 6.62
C PHE A 136 -0.87 16.28 7.83
N PRO A 137 -1.06 15.05 8.36
CA PRO A 137 -0.66 14.71 9.71
C PRO A 137 0.77 14.19 9.70
N CYS A 138 1.66 14.87 8.97
CA CYS A 138 3.03 14.47 8.78
C CYS A 138 4.00 15.45 9.44
N SER A 139 5.07 14.91 10.01
CA SER A 139 6.18 15.63 10.65
C SER A 139 7.11 16.34 9.68
N ILE A 140 6.95 16.13 8.37
CA ILE A 140 7.71 16.81 7.31
C ILE A 140 6.79 17.75 6.52
N SER A 141 7.37 18.77 5.88
CA SER A 141 6.60 19.67 5.02
C SER A 141 5.98 18.95 3.81
N LYS A 142 4.89 19.52 3.27
CA LYS A 142 4.24 19.01 2.05
C LYS A 142 5.23 18.87 0.88
N ASP A 143 6.06 19.89 0.65
CA ASP A 143 7.04 19.88 -0.44
C ASP A 143 8.08 18.77 -0.26
N LYS A 144 8.56 18.59 0.98
CA LYS A 144 9.50 17.52 1.30
C LYS A 144 8.88 16.15 1.10
N TYR A 145 7.62 15.97 1.52
CA TYR A 145 6.89 14.73 1.28
C TYR A 145 6.74 14.43 -0.21
N VAL A 146 6.40 15.42 -1.02
CA VAL A 146 6.33 15.29 -2.50
C VAL A 146 7.70 14.92 -3.09
N GLU A 147 8.79 15.54 -2.62
CA GLU A 147 10.15 15.21 -3.04
C GLU A 147 10.51 13.75 -2.73
N GLU A 148 10.21 13.26 -1.52
CA GLU A 148 10.48 11.88 -1.12
C GLU A 148 9.59 10.87 -1.88
N LEU A 149 8.32 11.21 -2.14
CA LEU A 149 7.47 10.40 -3.02
C LEU A 149 8.03 10.32 -4.44
N LYS A 150 8.54 11.42 -5.00
CA LYS A 150 9.19 11.42 -6.32
C LYS A 150 10.38 10.45 -6.34
N LYS A 151 11.19 10.42 -5.28
CA LYS A 151 12.32 9.48 -5.16
C LYS A 151 11.83 8.03 -5.19
N CYS A 152 10.81 7.68 -4.41
CA CYS A 152 10.24 6.32 -4.40
C CYS A 152 9.68 5.88 -5.77
N ASN A 153 9.16 6.81 -6.57
CA ASN A 153 8.52 6.54 -7.86
C ASN A 153 9.49 6.53 -9.04
N SER A 154 10.55 7.36 -8.98
CA SER A 154 11.41 7.74 -10.11
C SER A 154 11.79 6.57 -11.05
N LYS A 155 12.31 5.49 -10.47
CA LYS A 155 12.74 4.31 -11.22
C LYS A 155 11.59 3.58 -11.91
N MET A 156 10.47 3.38 -11.22
CA MET A 156 9.29 2.75 -11.80
C MET A 156 8.70 3.61 -12.92
N GLN A 157 8.68 4.94 -12.77
CA GLN A 157 8.23 5.83 -13.85
C GLN A 157 9.15 5.75 -15.08
N ALA A 158 10.46 5.71 -14.87
CA ALA A 158 11.42 5.57 -15.96
C ALA A 158 11.23 4.25 -16.72
N MET A 159 11.02 3.15 -16.00
CA MET A 159 10.71 1.85 -16.62
C MET A 159 9.41 1.89 -17.41
N TRP A 160 8.34 2.43 -16.83
CA TRP A 160 7.04 2.53 -17.50
C TRP A 160 7.07 3.40 -18.75
N LYS A 161 7.76 4.55 -18.71
CA LYS A 161 7.95 5.43 -19.86
C LYS A 161 8.75 4.76 -20.99
N ASN A 162 9.74 3.94 -20.63
CA ASN A 162 10.60 3.27 -21.60
C ASN A 162 9.89 2.08 -22.25
N ASP A 163 9.25 1.23 -21.46
CA ASP A 163 8.53 0.04 -21.94
C ASP A 163 7.40 -0.32 -20.97
N THR A 164 6.15 -0.05 -21.36
CA THR A 164 4.98 -0.31 -20.51
C THR A 164 4.77 -1.81 -20.25
N VAL A 165 5.32 -2.70 -21.08
CA VAL A 165 5.21 -4.17 -20.91
C VAL A 165 6.43 -4.81 -20.24
N ASP A 166 7.38 -4.03 -19.73
CA ASP A 166 8.55 -4.58 -19.06
C ASP A 166 8.12 -5.48 -17.88
N PRO A 167 8.44 -6.79 -17.90
CA PRO A 167 7.98 -7.74 -16.89
C PRO A 167 8.50 -7.41 -15.48
N ARG A 168 9.54 -6.57 -15.37
CA ARG A 168 10.09 -6.12 -14.09
C ARG A 168 9.23 -5.06 -13.41
N ILE A 169 8.28 -4.41 -14.12
CA ILE A 169 7.44 -3.34 -13.57
C ILE A 169 6.58 -3.82 -12.40
N CYS A 170 6.02 -5.02 -12.48
CA CYS A 170 5.30 -5.65 -11.36
C CYS A 170 6.12 -5.64 -10.06
N ARG A 171 7.38 -6.11 -10.14
CA ARG A 171 8.29 -6.15 -8.98
C ARG A 171 8.72 -4.76 -8.54
N GLU A 172 9.01 -3.86 -9.47
CA GLU A 172 9.46 -2.52 -9.14
C GLU A 172 8.34 -1.70 -8.47
N PHE A 173 7.10 -1.85 -8.93
CA PHE A 173 5.94 -1.25 -8.29
C PHE A 173 5.75 -1.69 -6.84
N ALA A 174 5.94 -2.99 -6.55
CA ALA A 174 5.90 -3.50 -5.18
C ALA A 174 6.95 -2.81 -4.28
N LYS A 175 8.16 -2.57 -4.79
CA LYS A 175 9.21 -1.81 -4.08
C LYS A 175 8.83 -0.35 -3.89
N THR A 176 8.26 0.28 -4.92
CA THR A 176 7.77 1.66 -4.86
C THR A 176 6.71 1.80 -3.78
N LYS A 177 5.69 0.92 -3.73
CA LYS A 177 4.69 0.90 -2.65
C LYS A 177 5.34 0.73 -1.28
N LYS A 178 6.31 -0.18 -1.13
CA LYS A 178 7.04 -0.37 0.13
C LYS A 178 7.79 0.90 0.56
N CYS A 179 8.46 1.58 -0.36
CA CYS A 179 9.15 2.85 -0.10
C CYS A 179 8.17 3.94 0.35
N GLN A 180 7.05 4.10 -0.36
CA GLN A 180 6.01 5.06 -0.02
C GLN A 180 5.37 4.75 1.33
N LYS A 181 5.07 3.48 1.60
CA LYS A 181 4.55 3.04 2.90
C LYS A 181 5.52 3.38 4.03
N GLN A 182 6.82 3.11 3.86
CA GLN A 182 7.83 3.48 4.86
C GLN A 182 7.86 4.99 5.11
N LEU A 183 7.76 5.81 4.07
CA LEU A 183 7.65 7.27 4.22
C LEU A 183 6.41 7.65 5.03
N VAL A 184 5.24 7.08 4.70
CA VAL A 184 3.98 7.33 5.41
C VAL A 184 4.07 6.88 6.87
N ASP A 185 4.47 5.65 7.12
CA ASP A 185 4.53 5.06 8.46
C ASP A 185 5.54 5.79 9.37
N THR A 186 6.63 6.34 8.80
CA THR A 186 7.67 7.02 9.59
C THR A 186 7.42 8.51 9.77
N LYS A 187 6.77 9.15 8.80
CA LYS A 187 6.61 10.61 8.79
C LYS A 187 5.21 11.06 9.10
N CYS A 188 4.19 10.21 8.99
CA CYS A 188 2.80 10.58 9.12
C CYS A 188 2.08 9.76 10.20
N ASN A 189 1.15 10.40 10.91
CA ASN A 189 0.31 9.78 11.92
C ASN A 189 -1.15 9.77 11.47
N TYR A 190 -1.45 8.98 10.44
CA TYR A 190 -2.83 8.81 9.97
C TYR A 190 -3.61 7.89 10.92
N THR A 191 -4.84 8.27 11.23
CA THR A 191 -5.77 7.51 12.10
C THR A 191 -7.09 7.23 11.38
N GLY A 192 -7.97 6.43 12.01
CA GLY A 192 -9.33 6.17 11.53
C GLY A 192 -9.41 5.57 10.12
N GLU A 193 -10.45 5.96 9.37
CA GLU A 193 -10.72 5.51 8.00
C GLU A 193 -9.58 5.83 7.02
N ILE A 194 -8.84 6.93 7.23
CA ILE A 194 -7.67 7.27 6.41
C ILE A 194 -6.54 6.26 6.59
N LYS A 195 -6.28 5.82 7.83
CA LYS A 195 -5.31 4.76 8.09
C LYS A 195 -5.71 3.46 7.39
N ILE A 196 -6.98 3.08 7.50
CA ILE A 196 -7.51 1.88 6.85
C ILE A 196 -7.34 1.96 5.33
N PHE A 197 -7.64 3.11 4.73
CA PHE A 197 -7.45 3.33 3.30
C PHE A 197 -5.97 3.25 2.88
N ASN A 198 -5.06 3.82 3.67
CA ASN A 198 -3.62 3.68 3.43
C ASN A 198 -3.15 2.22 3.51
N ASP A 199 -3.66 1.45 4.49
CA ASP A 199 -3.35 0.02 4.61
C ASP A 199 -3.81 -0.76 3.36
N PHE A 200 -4.94 -0.37 2.75
CA PHE A 200 -5.36 -0.92 1.47
C PHE A 200 -4.47 -0.47 0.30
N LEU A 201 -4.14 0.83 0.22
CA LEU A 201 -3.31 1.40 -0.84
C LEU A 201 -1.92 0.72 -0.92
N PHE A 202 -1.34 0.44 0.24
CA PHE A 202 -0.03 -0.21 0.37
C PHE A 202 -0.12 -1.72 0.60
N GLY A 203 -1.31 -2.31 0.48
CA GLY A 203 -1.55 -3.75 0.57
C GLY A 203 -0.99 -4.52 -0.61
N ASN A 204 -1.44 -5.76 -0.77
CA ASN A 204 -0.94 -6.69 -1.79
C ASN A 204 -1.45 -6.43 -3.22
N TYR A 205 -2.42 -5.54 -3.42
CA TYR A 205 -2.92 -5.24 -4.77
C TYR A 205 -1.85 -4.59 -5.65
N ASN A 206 -1.70 -5.10 -6.88
CA ASN A 206 -0.73 -4.60 -7.85
C ASN A 206 -1.28 -4.80 -9.28
N PRO A 207 -1.72 -3.73 -9.96
CA PRO A 207 -2.32 -3.85 -11.28
C PRO A 207 -1.32 -4.20 -12.39
N PHE A 208 -0.02 -4.17 -12.10
CA PHE A 208 1.04 -4.51 -13.05
C PHE A 208 1.40 -6.01 -13.02
N CYS A 209 0.90 -6.76 -12.04
CA CYS A 209 1.18 -8.18 -11.87
C CYS A 209 0.05 -9.06 -12.41
N PRO A 210 0.37 -10.29 -12.88
CA PRO A 210 -0.64 -11.30 -13.17
C PRO A 210 -1.53 -11.55 -11.94
N GLY A 211 -2.85 -11.53 -12.12
CA GLY A 211 -3.81 -11.71 -11.03
C GLY A 211 -4.01 -10.46 -10.14
N GLY A 212 -3.38 -9.33 -10.46
CA GLY A 212 -3.61 -8.07 -9.74
C GLY A 212 -3.03 -8.04 -8.32
N VAL A 213 -2.08 -8.92 -8.02
CA VAL A 213 -1.45 -9.06 -6.70
C VAL A 213 0.06 -9.06 -6.81
N ASP A 214 0.74 -8.49 -5.82
CA ASP A 214 2.20 -8.56 -5.72
C ASP A 214 2.64 -10.02 -5.79
N ILE A 215 3.66 -10.29 -6.61
CA ILE A 215 4.36 -11.56 -6.52
C ILE A 215 4.99 -11.57 -5.14
N THR A 216 4.45 -12.38 -4.23
CA THR A 216 5.18 -12.78 -3.04
C THR A 216 6.40 -13.49 -3.58
N ILE A 217 7.52 -12.77 -3.63
CA ILE A 217 8.81 -13.42 -3.59
C ILE A 217 8.74 -14.09 -2.24
N THR A 218 8.35 -15.36 -2.21
CA THR A 218 8.73 -16.26 -1.13
C THR A 218 10.23 -16.08 -1.10
N SER A 219 10.69 -15.15 -0.24
CA SER A 219 12.09 -14.82 -0.01
C SER A 219 12.72 -16.16 0.06
N GLY A 220 13.52 -16.50 -0.98
CA GLY A 220 13.67 -17.87 -1.45
C GLY A 220 13.50 -18.80 -0.28
N ALA A 221 12.53 -19.74 -0.36
CA ALA A 221 12.81 -21.02 0.25
C ALA A 221 14.23 -21.28 -0.24
N THR A 222 15.20 -21.04 0.66
CA THR A 222 16.58 -21.33 0.42
C THR A 222 16.41 -22.75 -0.01
N PHE A 223 16.62 -22.99 -1.31
CA PHE A 223 16.87 -24.33 -1.75
C PHE A 223 18.09 -24.60 -0.90
N CYS A 224 17.87 -25.18 0.29
CA CYS A 224 18.85 -25.91 1.02
C CYS A 224 19.27 -26.87 -0.07
N LYS A 225 20.32 -26.48 -0.81
CA LYS A 225 21.14 -27.43 -1.52
C LYS A 225 21.28 -28.53 -0.48
N PRO A 226 20.76 -29.74 -0.77
CA PRO A 226 20.81 -30.80 0.21
C PRO A 226 22.24 -30.79 0.72
N PHE A 227 22.39 -30.70 2.05
CA PHE A 227 23.67 -30.77 2.75
C PHE A 227 24.28 -32.16 2.54
N GLY A 228 24.57 -32.51 1.28
CA GLY A 228 25.19 -33.75 0.85
C GLY A 228 26.64 -33.86 1.33
N THR A 229 27.17 -32.82 1.98
CA THR A 229 28.53 -32.81 2.53
C THR A 229 28.59 -33.03 4.04
N ILE A 230 27.48 -32.97 4.78
CA ILE A 230 27.50 -33.21 6.26
C ILE A 230 27.13 -34.65 6.63
N ALA A 231 26.39 -35.37 5.77
CA ALA A 231 26.12 -36.79 5.99
C ALA A 231 27.39 -37.66 5.84
N LEU A 232 28.37 -37.25 5.03
CA LEU A 232 29.61 -38.01 4.84
C LEU A 232 30.59 -37.89 6.02
N THR A 233 30.62 -36.75 6.72
CA THR A 233 31.53 -36.58 7.87
C THR A 233 31.03 -37.27 9.13
N THR A 234 29.71 -37.37 9.33
CA THR A 234 29.14 -38.08 10.47
C THR A 234 29.23 -39.61 10.33
N ILE A 235 29.05 -40.15 9.11
CA ILE A 235 29.25 -41.59 8.86
C ILE A 235 30.72 -41.98 9.00
N LEU A 236 31.66 -41.14 8.54
CA LEU A 236 33.10 -41.40 8.69
C LEU A 236 33.55 -41.38 10.16
N LEU A 237 33.02 -40.46 10.98
CA LEU A 237 33.30 -40.46 12.43
C LEU A 237 32.71 -41.68 13.15
N LEU A 238 31.51 -42.14 12.77
CA LEU A 238 30.90 -43.35 13.33
C LEU A 238 31.66 -44.62 12.94
N ALA A 239 32.20 -44.71 11.71
CA ALA A 239 33.01 -45.84 11.28
C ALA A 239 34.36 -45.92 12.01
N ILE A 240 34.99 -44.77 12.31
CA ILE A 240 36.24 -44.72 13.10
C ILE A 240 35.99 -45.13 14.56
N LEU A 241 34.86 -44.70 15.14
CA LEU A 241 34.52 -45.03 16.53
C LEU A 241 34.10 -46.49 16.73
N LEU A 242 33.50 -47.13 15.71
CA LEU A 242 33.07 -48.53 15.77
C LEU A 242 34.15 -49.55 15.36
N GLY A 243 35.23 -49.11 14.71
CA GLY A 243 36.34 -49.98 14.29
C GLY A 243 37.45 -50.19 15.33
N GLN A 244 37.30 -49.69 16.56
CA GLN A 244 38.28 -49.84 17.65
C GLN A 244 37.82 -50.78 18.78
N GLN A 245 36.86 -51.67 18.51
CA GLN A 245 36.47 -52.76 19.42
C GLN A 245 36.92 -54.12 18.90
#